data_AF-A0A9R1TX09-F1
#
_entry.id   AF-A0A9R1TX09-F1
#
_cell.length_a   1.000
_cell.length_b   1.000
_cell.length_c   1.000
_cell.angle_alpha   90.00
_cell.angle_beta   90.00
_cell.angle_gamma   90.00
#
_symmetry.space_group_name_H-M   'P 1'
#
loop_
_entity.id
_entity.type
_entity.pdbx_description
1 polymer ?
#
loop_
_entity_poly.entity_id
_entity_poly.type
_entity_poly.pdbx_seq_one_letter_code
_entity_poly.pdbx_strand_id
1 'polypeptide(L)'
;MEGETMPKVDLAKESSKLSISDLHWMKVIEKQNLERVQKLKLERKRNTVIGLVLATVAASIYAYTIHAVKQENYFDDFEVPETVSDDD
;
A
#
# COMPACT_ATOMS: atom_id res chain seq x y z
N MET A 1 17.46 19.97 8.58
CA MET A 1 16.22 20.65 8.98
C MET A 1 15.60 19.82 10.09
N GLU A 2 16.00 20.09 11.33
CA GLU A 2 15.34 19.51 12.50
C GLU A 2 13.96 20.17 12.58
N GLY A 3 12.92 19.38 12.35
CA GLY A 3 11.55 19.87 12.33
C GLY A 3 11.20 20.47 13.69
N GLU A 4 10.75 21.72 13.67
CA GLU A 4 10.21 22.45 14.80
C GLU A 4 8.99 21.70 15.37
N THR A 5 9.25 20.71 16.22
CA THR A 5 8.20 19.96 16.92
C THR A 5 7.79 20.75 18.14
N MET A 6 6.48 21.00 18.27
CA MET A 6 5.92 21.66 19.44
C MET A 6 6.39 20.96 20.73
N PRO A 7 6.89 21.70 21.74
CA PRO A 7 7.30 21.13 23.01
C PRO A 7 6.13 20.38 23.66
N LYS A 8 6.41 19.21 24.25
CA LYS A 8 5.38 18.41 24.91
C LYS A 8 4.80 19.18 26.09
N VAL A 9 3.48 19.35 26.10
CA VAL A 9 2.75 20.06 27.14
C VAL A 9 2.69 19.21 28.41
N ASP A 10 3.26 19.71 29.50
CA ASP A 10 3.16 19.09 30.82
C ASP A 10 1.82 19.45 31.48
N LEU A 11 0.82 18.61 31.21
CA LEU A 11 -0.57 18.79 31.65
C LEU A 11 -0.72 19.04 33.17
N ALA A 12 0.14 18.45 34.00
CA ALA A 12 0.08 18.59 35.46
C ALA A 12 0.55 19.96 35.98
N LYS A 13 1.39 20.67 35.21
CA LYS A 13 1.95 21.98 35.60
C LYS A 13 1.17 23.14 35.01
N GLU A 14 0.51 22.92 33.87
CA GLU A 14 -0.28 23.95 33.16
C GLU A 14 -1.78 23.89 33.43
N SER A 15 -2.31 22.79 33.99
CA SER A 15 -3.73 22.68 34.36
C SER A 15 -4.18 23.74 35.37
N SER A 16 -3.26 24.26 36.21
CA SER A 16 -3.54 25.35 37.15
C SER A 16 -3.62 26.74 36.49
N LYS A 17 -3.21 26.87 35.22
CA LYS A 17 -3.25 28.12 34.44
C LYS A 17 -4.39 28.16 33.41
N LEU A 18 -5.04 27.04 33.14
CA LEU A 18 -6.11 26.93 32.16
C LEU A 18 -7.44 27.42 32.72
N SER A 19 -8.06 28.39 32.05
CA SER A 19 -9.41 28.84 32.38
C SER A 19 -10.44 27.78 31.98
N ILE A 20 -11.60 27.75 32.64
CA ILE A 20 -12.73 26.86 32.30
C ILE A 20 -13.15 27.05 30.83
N SER A 21 -13.07 28.28 30.32
CA SER A 21 -13.33 28.60 28.92
C SER A 21 -12.33 27.95 27.97
N ASP A 22 -11.04 27.91 28.34
CA ASP A 22 -9.99 27.32 27.51
C ASP A 22 -10.17 25.80 27.40
N LEU A 23 -10.56 25.15 28.49
CA LEU A 23 -10.89 23.72 28.51
C LEU A 23 -12.06 23.38 27.57
N HIS A 24 -13.09 24.24 27.54
CA HIS A 24 -14.22 24.05 26.64
C HIS A 24 -13.79 24.14 25.17
N TRP A 25 -13.03 25.17 24.80
CA TRP A 25 -12.51 25.33 23.44
C TRP A 25 -11.54 24.21 23.04
N MET A 26 -10.68 23.77 23.95
CA MET A 26 -9.79 22.64 23.73
C MET A 26 -10.56 21.37 23.37
N LYS A 27 -11.66 21.08 24.09
CA LYS A 27 -12.52 19.91 23.82
C LYS A 27 -13.27 20.02 22.50
N VAL A 28 -13.65 21.23 22.08
CA VAL A 28 -14.28 21.46 20.76
C VAL A 28 -13.27 21.21 19.64
N ILE A 29 -12.06 21.75 19.75
CA ILE A 29 -11.00 21.58 18.75
C ILE A 29 -10.57 20.11 18.67
N GLU A 30 -10.46 19.42 19.80
CA GLU A 30 -10.15 17.99 19.86
C GLU A 30 -11.15 17.17 19.04
N LYS A 31 -12.45 17.40 19.25
CA LYS A 31 -13.51 16.70 18.50
C LYS A 31 -13.41 16.95 16.99
N GLN A 32 -13.20 18.21 16.58
CA GLN A 32 -13.06 18.55 15.16
C GLN A 32 -11.83 17.91 14.52
N ASN A 33 -10.69 17.89 15.23
CA ASN A 33 -9.48 17.23 14.75
C ASN A 33 -9.66 15.71 14.64
N LEU A 34 -10.34 15.11 15.62
CA LEU A 34 -10.60 13.68 15.63
C LEU A 34 -11.46 13.27 14.43
N GLU A 35 -12.53 14.00 14.11
CA GLU A 35 -13.35 13.77 12.92
C GLU A 35 -12.54 13.91 11.62
N ARG A 36 -11.72 14.96 11.52
CA ARG A 36 -10.87 15.19 10.34
C ARG A 36 -9.86 14.06 10.14
N VAL A 37 -9.18 13.65 11.21
CA VAL A 37 -8.19 12.57 11.17
C VAL A 37 -8.84 11.24 10.83
N GLN A 38 -10.04 10.96 11.34
CA GLN A 38 -10.77 9.75 11.00
C GLN A 38 -11.09 9.65 9.51
N LYS A 39 -11.56 10.75 8.89
CA LYS A 39 -11.83 10.80 7.45
C LYS A 39 -10.56 10.52 6.65
N LEU A 40 -9.46 11.21 6.97
CA LEU A 40 -8.18 11.02 6.30
C LEU A 40 -7.62 9.60 6.50
N LYS A 41 -7.80 9.00 7.67
CA LYS A 41 -7.35 7.63 7.95
C LYS A 41 -8.14 6.62 7.13
N LEU A 42 -9.45 6.82 6.98
CA LEU A 42 -10.29 5.97 6.14
C LEU A 42 -9.90 6.08 4.66
N GLU A 43 -9.70 7.30 4.15
CA GLU A 43 -9.26 7.53 2.77
C GLU A 43 -7.90 6.90 2.48
N ARG A 44 -6.93 7.06 3.39
CA ARG A 44 -5.61 6.41 3.26
C ARG A 44 -5.73 4.89 3.20
N LYS A 45 -6.52 4.29 4.09
CA LYS A 45 -6.76 2.83 4.07
C LYS A 45 -7.36 2.38 2.74
N ARG A 46 -8.38 3.09 2.24
CA ARG A 46 -9.02 2.77 0.95
C ARG A 46 -8.03 2.89 -0.20
N ASN A 47 -7.20 3.93 -0.22
CA ASN A 47 -6.20 4.12 -1.27
C ASN A 47 -5.14 3.01 -1.26
N THR A 48 -4.66 2.60 -0.08
CA THR A 48 -3.74 1.46 0.05
C THR A 48 -4.37 0.17 -0.46
N VAL A 49 -5.64 -0.10 -0.13
CA VAL A 49 -6.35 -1.31 -0.61
C VAL A 49 -6.49 -1.29 -2.13
N ILE A 50 -6.90 -0.17 -2.73
CA ILE A 50 -7.03 -0.05 -4.19
C ILE A 50 -5.67 -0.25 -4.86
N GLY A 51 -4.60 0.33 -4.31
CA GLY A 51 -3.24 0.12 -4.81
C GLY A 51 -2.81 -1.35 -4.77
N LEU A 52 -3.10 -2.06 -3.67
CA LEU A 52 -2.80 -3.49 -3.56
C LEU A 52 -3.59 -4.34 -4.56
N VAL A 53 -4.87 -4.03 -4.76
CA VAL A 53 -5.71 -4.73 -5.75
C VAL A 53 -5.16 -4.53 -7.15
N LEU A 54 -4.85 -3.30 -7.54
CA LEU A 54 -4.27 -2.99 -8.86
C LEU A 54 -2.92 -3.70 -9.07
N ALA A 55 -2.04 -3.68 -8.05
CA ALA A 55 -0.77 -4.38 -8.11
C ALA A 55 -0.94 -5.90 -8.28
N THR A 56 -1.90 -6.49 -7.56
CA THR A 56 -2.19 -7.94 -7.63
C THR A 56 -2.73 -8.32 -8.99
N VAL A 57 -3.64 -7.52 -9.55
CA VAL A 57 -4.20 -7.75 -10.89
C VAL A 57 -3.13 -7.62 -11.97
N ALA A 58 -2.28 -6.60 -11.90
CA ALA A 58 -1.18 -6.45 -12.85
C ALA A 58 -0.20 -7.63 -12.75
N ALA A 59 0.17 -8.04 -11.54
CA ALA A 59 1.05 -9.18 -11.30
C ALA A 59 0.45 -10.50 -11.78
N SER A 60 -0.87 -10.73 -11.58
CA SER A 60 -1.53 -11.95 -12.01
C SER A 60 -1.61 -12.06 -13.53
N ILE A 61 -1.91 -10.96 -14.24
CA ILE A 61 -1.88 -10.93 -15.72
C ILE A 61 -0.47 -11.25 -16.21
N TYR A 62 0.55 -10.58 -15.66
CA TYR A 62 1.93 -10.80 -16.05
C TYR A 62 2.38 -12.26 -15.83
N ALA A 63 2.08 -12.81 -14.66
CA ALA A 63 2.38 -14.20 -14.33
C ALA A 63 1.64 -15.18 -15.24
N TYR A 64 0.36 -14.93 -15.52
CA TYR A 64 -0.44 -15.76 -16.43
C TYR A 64 0.14 -15.75 -17.85
N THR A 65 0.49 -14.58 -18.39
CA THR A 65 1.05 -14.46 -19.73
C THR A 65 2.34 -15.27 -19.87
N ILE A 66 3.26 -15.19 -18.90
CA ILE A 66 4.51 -15.97 -18.95
C ILE A 66 4.26 -17.47 -18.79
N HIS A 67 3.36 -17.86 -17.89
CA HIS A 67 2.99 -19.26 -17.71
C HIS A 67 2.30 -19.84 -18.95
N ALA A 68 1.49 -19.04 -19.65
CA ALA A 68 0.87 -19.42 -20.91
C ALA A 68 1.93 -19.59 -22.01
N VAL A 69 2.86 -18.64 -22.16
CA VAL A 69 3.97 -18.74 -23.13
C VAL A 69 4.86 -19.95 -22.86
N LYS A 70 5.10 -20.30 -21.58
CA LYS A 70 5.89 -21.48 -21.21
C LYS A 70 5.20 -22.81 -21.53
N GLN A 71 3.87 -22.83 -21.69
CA GLN A 71 3.10 -24.03 -22.02
C GLN A 71 3.07 -24.34 -23.51
N GLU A 72 3.58 -23.45 -24.39
CA GLU A 72 3.80 -23.84 -25.78
C GLU A 72 5.06 -24.73 -25.84
N ASN A 73 4.90 -25.98 -26.28
CA ASN A 73 5.97 -26.94 -26.61
C ASN A 73 6.78 -26.45 -27.83
N TYR A 74 7.36 -25.25 -27.74
CA TYR A 74 8.08 -24.63 -28.85
C TYR A 74 9.40 -25.36 -29.19
N PHE A 75 9.91 -26.25 -28.32
CA PHE A 75 11.23 -26.87 -28.45
C PHE A 75 11.25 -28.41 -28.54
N ASP A 76 10.10 -29.07 -28.68
CA ASP A 76 10.03 -30.52 -28.94
C ASP A 76 9.68 -30.86 -30.41
N ASP A 77 9.22 -29.89 -31.21
CA ASP A 77 8.88 -30.10 -32.64
C ASP A 77 10.09 -29.95 -33.60
N PHE A 78 11.31 -29.82 -33.10
CA PHE A 78 12.52 -29.98 -33.92
C PHE A 78 12.94 -31.46 -33.93
N GLU A 79 12.07 -32.35 -34.41
CA GLU A 79 12.51 -33.70 -34.80
C GLU A 79 13.60 -33.55 -35.86
N VAL A 80 14.85 -33.89 -35.48
CA VAL A 80 15.96 -34.00 -36.42
C VAL A 80 15.57 -35.08 -37.42
N PRO A 81 15.55 -34.81 -38.75
CA PRO A 81 15.17 -35.83 -39.71
C PRO A 81 16.09 -37.04 -39.53
N GLU A 82 15.50 -38.23 -39.37
CA GLU A 82 16.25 -39.49 -39.34
C GLU A 82 17.17 -39.50 -40.55
N THR A 83 18.48 -39.40 -40.30
CA THR A 83 19.47 -39.66 -41.32
C THR A 83 19.34 -41.13 -41.65
N VAL A 84 18.69 -41.42 -42.78
CA VAL A 84 18.67 -42.75 -43.39
C VAL A 84 20.13 -43.18 -43.47
N SER A 85 20.51 -44.15 -42.65
CA SER A 85 21.80 -44.80 -42.77
C SER A 85 21.72 -45.60 -44.06
N ASP A 86 22.53 -45.22 -45.03
CA ASP A 86 22.84 -46.08 -46.16
C ASP A 86 23.55 -47.32 -45.57
N ASP A 87 22.78 -48.38 -45.33
CA ASP A 87 23.32 -49.72 -45.10
C ASP A 87 23.71 -50.32 -46.47
N ASP A 88 24.95 -50.80 -46.54
CA ASP A 88 25.65 -51.43 -47.68
C ASP A 88 24.88 -52.53 -48.42
#